data_AF-A0A2U3KXT7-F1
#
_entry.id   AF-A0A2U3KXT7-F1
#
_cell.length_a   1.000
_cell.length_b   1.000
_cell.length_c   1.000
_cell.angle_alpha   90.00
_cell.angle_beta   90.00
_cell.angle_gamma   90.00
#
_symmetry.space_group_name_H-M   'P 1'
#
loop_
_entity.id
_entity.type
_entity.pdbx_description
1 polymer ?
#
loop_
_entity_poly.entity_id
_entity_poly.type
_entity_poly.pdbx_seq_one_letter_code
_entity_poly.pdbx_strand_id
1 'polypeptide(L)'
;MSTTEKTISFRALTEKIDSLDSLAAAQDRPRSYLINEAITNYIELHAYQDALVRKGLAEMRKGRVVSHEEVVKRLKRAGRARP
;
A
#
# COMPACT_ATOMS: atom_id res chain seq x y z
N MET A 1 -23.86 -2.96 -9.31
CA MET A 1 -23.47 -4.35 -8.97
C MET A 1 -23.93 -4.60 -7.56
N SER A 2 -24.67 -5.68 -7.28
CA SER A 2 -25.03 -6.02 -5.91
C SER A 2 -23.78 -6.45 -5.15
N THR A 3 -23.43 -5.73 -4.09
CA THR A 3 -22.32 -6.10 -3.22
C THR A 3 -22.80 -7.23 -2.31
N THR A 4 -22.46 -8.48 -2.65
CA THR A 4 -22.78 -9.62 -1.80
C THR A 4 -21.67 -9.78 -0.76
N GLU A 5 -22.02 -9.73 0.51
CA GLU A 5 -21.08 -9.98 1.60
C GLU A 5 -20.81 -11.49 1.75
N LYS A 6 -19.57 -11.85 2.09
CA LYS A 6 -19.16 -13.23 2.37
C LYS A 6 -18.49 -13.29 3.73
N THR A 7 -19.00 -14.15 4.61
CA THR A 7 -18.39 -14.41 5.92
C THR A 7 -17.15 -15.29 5.78
N ILE A 8 -16.09 -14.92 6.49
CA ILE A 8 -14.85 -15.70 6.60
C ILE A 8 -14.46 -15.86 8.08
N SER A 9 -13.72 -16.91 8.40
CA SER A 9 -13.07 -17.04 9.71
C SER A 9 -11.75 -16.28 9.73
N PHE A 10 -11.52 -15.48 10.76
CA PHE A 10 -10.29 -14.73 10.96
C PHE A 10 -9.48 -15.31 12.11
N ARG A 11 -8.20 -15.62 11.86
CA ARG A 11 -7.26 -16.12 12.87
C ARG A 11 -6.15 -15.09 13.07
N ALA A 12 -5.93 -14.70 14.31
CA ALA A 12 -4.81 -13.86 14.73
C ALA A 12 -4.40 -14.23 16.16
N LEU A 13 -3.27 -13.68 16.61
CA LEU A 13 -2.87 -13.75 18.02
C LEU A 13 -3.90 -13.03 18.89
N THR A 14 -4.18 -13.57 20.07
CA THR A 14 -5.15 -13.00 21.02
C THR A 14 -4.86 -11.55 21.33
N GLU A 15 -3.60 -11.20 21.60
CA GLU A 15 -3.15 -9.82 21.86
C GLU A 15 -3.55 -8.83 20.74
N LYS A 16 -3.54 -9.30 19.48
CA LYS A 16 -3.92 -8.48 18.32
C LYS A 16 -5.43 -8.28 18.26
N ILE A 17 -6.21 -9.30 18.60
CA ILE A 17 -7.67 -9.20 18.69
C ILE A 17 -8.06 -8.23 19.80
N ASP A 18 -7.44 -8.34 20.98
CA ASP A 18 -7.73 -7.47 22.13
C ASP A 18 -7.40 -6.00 21.83
N SER A 19 -6.27 -5.76 21.15
CA SER A 19 -5.88 -4.43 20.67
C SER A 19 -6.89 -3.86 19.67
N LEU A 20 -7.37 -4.71 18.75
CA LEU A 20 -8.36 -4.32 17.75
C LEU A 20 -9.72 -4.01 18.38
N ASP A 21 -10.13 -4.78 19.38
CA ASP A 21 -11.38 -4.55 20.12
C ASP A 21 -11.35 -3.25 20.89
N SER A 22 -10.22 -2.97 21.56
CA SER A 22 -10.02 -1.71 22.29
C SER A 22 -10.10 -0.51 21.34
N LEU A 23 -9.50 -0.62 20.16
CA LEU A 23 -9.56 0.42 19.12
C LEU A 23 -10.99 0.59 18.57
N ALA A 24 -11.68 -0.51 18.29
CA ALA A 24 -13.05 -0.51 17.79
C ALA A 24 -14.01 0.17 18.79
N ALA A 25 -13.89 -0.17 20.07
CA ALA A 25 -14.66 0.44 21.15
C ALA A 25 -14.39 1.95 21.27
N ALA A 26 -13.12 2.37 21.22
CA ALA A 26 -12.76 3.78 21.28
C ALA A 26 -13.30 4.60 20.09
N GLN A 27 -13.54 3.96 18.95
CA GLN A 27 -14.06 4.60 17.74
C GLN A 27 -15.59 4.45 17.56
N ASP A 28 -16.28 3.77 18.48
CA ASP A 28 -17.69 3.40 18.35
C ASP A 28 -17.99 2.67 17.03
N ARG A 29 -17.13 1.70 16.70
CA ARG A 29 -17.23 0.89 15.47
C ARG A 29 -17.22 -0.60 15.79
N PRO A 30 -17.88 -1.45 14.98
CA PRO A 30 -17.73 -2.89 15.10
C PRO A 30 -16.34 -3.32 14.63
N ARG A 31 -15.80 -4.40 15.23
CA ARG A 31 -14.50 -4.97 14.83
C ARG A 31 -14.39 -5.22 13.32
N SER A 32 -15.47 -5.70 12.69
CA SER A 32 -15.51 -5.98 11.25
C SER A 32 -15.24 -4.74 10.39
N TYR A 33 -15.61 -3.55 10.86
CA TYR A 33 -15.32 -2.29 10.16
C TYR A 33 -13.80 -2.08 10.05
N LEU A 34 -13.07 -2.20 11.16
CA LEU A 34 -11.62 -2.03 11.17
C LEU A 34 -10.89 -3.12 10.39
N ILE A 35 -11.39 -4.37 10.44
CA ILE A 35 -10.83 -5.46 9.64
C ILE A 35 -10.97 -5.15 8.14
N ASN A 36 -12.15 -4.72 7.71
CA ASN A 36 -12.39 -4.38 6.31
C ASN A 36 -11.57 -3.17 5.88
N GLU A 37 -11.47 -2.13 6.71
CA GLU A 37 -10.64 -0.95 6.44
C GLU A 37 -9.16 -1.34 6.27
N ALA A 38 -8.62 -2.15 7.17
CA ALA A 38 -7.24 -2.63 7.08
C ALA A 38 -7.00 -3.47 5.82
N ILE A 39 -7.95 -4.35 5.46
CA ILE A 39 -7.87 -5.18 4.24
C ILE A 39 -7.92 -4.30 2.99
N THR A 40 -8.84 -3.33 2.93
CA THR A 40 -8.94 -2.38 1.81
C THR A 40 -7.63 -1.62 1.64
N ASN A 41 -7.10 -1.04 2.71
CA ASN A 41 -5.84 -0.29 2.67
C ASN A 41 -4.68 -1.17 2.18
N TYR A 42 -4.62 -2.43 2.62
CA TYR A 42 -3.59 -3.38 2.18
C TYR A 42 -3.71 -3.68 0.68
N ILE A 43 -4.92 -4.01 0.21
CA ILE A 43 -5.18 -4.35 -1.20
C ILE A 43 -4.87 -3.15 -2.10
N GLU A 44 -5.35 -1.97 -1.75
CA GLU A 44 -5.15 -0.75 -2.55
C GLU A 44 -3.68 -0.36 -2.63
N LEU A 45 -2.95 -0.43 -1.51
CA LEU A 45 -1.52 -0.16 -1.47
C LEU A 45 -0.75 -1.09 -2.41
N HIS A 46 -1.03 -2.39 -2.34
CA HIS A 46 -0.35 -3.38 -3.19
C HIS A 46 -0.74 -3.25 -4.66
N ALA A 47 -2.02 -2.99 -4.97
CA ALA A 47 -2.47 -2.74 -6.33
C ALA A 47 -1.77 -1.52 -6.95
N TYR A 48 -1.60 -0.44 -6.16
CA TYR A 48 -0.87 0.74 -6.59
C TYR A 48 0.62 0.43 -6.88
N GLN A 49 1.29 -0.29 -5.98
CA GLN A 49 2.68 -0.70 -6.15
C GLN A 49 2.87 -1.57 -7.41
N ASP A 50 1.99 -2.55 -7.61
CA ASP A 50 2.00 -3.41 -8.79
C ASP A 50 1.79 -2.62 -10.08
N ALA A 51 0.90 -1.64 -10.06
CA ALA A 51 0.68 -0.75 -11.20
C ALA A 51 1.94 0.08 -11.53
N LEU A 52 2.64 0.59 -10.52
CA LEU A 52 3.92 1.29 -10.72
C LEU A 52 5.00 0.38 -11.31
N VAL A 53 5.13 -0.86 -10.81
CA VAL A 53 6.08 -1.85 -11.36
C VAL A 53 5.77 -2.16 -12.81
N ARG A 54 4.50 -2.45 -13.13
CA ARG A 54 4.06 -2.75 -14.50
C ARG A 54 4.33 -1.57 -15.43
N LYS A 55 4.06 -0.35 -14.98
CA LYS A 55 4.38 0.88 -15.71
C LYS A 55 5.89 0.98 -15.96
N GLY A 56 6.72 0.84 -14.93
CA GLY A 56 8.18 0.88 -15.07
C GLY A 56 8.71 -0.14 -16.09
N LEU A 57 8.23 -1.38 -16.04
CA LEU A 57 8.60 -2.42 -17.00
C LEU A 57 8.15 -2.08 -18.43
N ALA A 58 6.97 -1.47 -18.61
CA ALA A 58 6.50 -1.03 -19.92
C ALA A 58 7.36 0.10 -20.49
N GLU A 59 7.76 1.06 -19.66
CA GLU A 59 8.66 2.15 -20.05
C GLU A 59 10.06 1.64 -20.39
N MET A 60 10.57 0.68 -19.60
CA MET A 60 11.83 0.00 -19.88
C MET A 60 11.81 -0.69 -21.24
N ARG A 61 10.74 -1.44 -21.56
CA ARG A 61 10.59 -2.09 -22.87
C ARG A 61 10.51 -1.10 -24.04
N LYS A 62 10.08 0.13 -23.80
CA LYS A 62 10.09 1.22 -24.80
C LYS A 62 11.44 1.94 -24.89
N GLY A 63 12.46 1.48 -24.18
CA GLY A 63 13.77 2.14 -24.11
C GLY A 63 13.77 3.45 -23.32
N ARG A 64 12.70 3.76 -22.58
CA ARG A 64 12.59 4.97 -21.76
C ARG A 64 13.28 4.78 -20.42
N VAL A 65 14.60 4.56 -20.49
CA VAL A 65 15.52 4.38 -19.36
C VAL A 65 16.67 5.38 -19.44
N VAL A 66 17.36 5.57 -18.33
CA VAL A 66 18.58 6.39 -18.24
C VAL A 66 19.72 5.55 -17.69
N SER A 67 20.94 5.80 -18.15
CA SER A 67 22.12 5.10 -17.65
C SER A 67 22.38 5.47 -16.18
N HIS A 68 23.08 4.58 -15.47
CA HIS A 68 23.47 4.80 -14.08
C HIS A 68 24.27 6.10 -13.91
N GLU A 69 25.23 6.37 -14.79
CA GLU A 69 26.08 7.57 -14.77
C GLU A 69 25.24 8.86 -14.85
N GLU A 70 24.25 8.90 -15.73
CA GLU A 70 23.36 10.04 -15.91
C GLU A 70 22.45 10.24 -14.68
N VAL A 71 21.98 9.15 -14.05
CA VAL A 71 21.23 9.23 -12.78
C VAL A 71 22.07 9.86 -11.68
N VAL A 72 23.32 9.40 -11.49
CA VAL A 72 24.24 9.94 -10.46
C VAL A 72 24.49 11.42 -10.69
N LYS A 73 24.71 11.84 -11.95
CA LYS A 73 24.90 13.25 -12.31
C LYS A 73 23.68 14.10 -11.95
N ARG A 74 22.46 13.62 -12.23
CA ARG A 74 21.20 14.32 -11.91
C ARG A 74 21.00 14.46 -10.40
N LEU A 75 21.23 13.40 -9.63
CA LEU A 75 21.07 13.42 -8.17
C LEU A 75 22.06 14.38 -7.50
N LYS A 76 23.32 14.37 -7.92
CA LYS A 76 24.34 15.32 -7.41
C LYS A 76 23.95 16.78 -7.68
N ARG A 77 23.34 17.07 -8.83
CA ARG A 77 22.84 18.42 -9.15
C ARG A 77 21.64 18.81 -8.29
N ALA A 78 20.68 17.90 -8.11
CA ALA A 78 19.47 18.17 -7.33
C ALA A 78 19.76 18.36 -5.84
N GLY A 79 20.67 17.56 -5.26
CA GLY A 79 21.08 17.68 -3.87
C GLY A 79 21.86 18.97 -3.55
N ARG A 80 22.52 19.57 -4.55
CA ARG A 80 23.21 20.86 -4.43
C ARG A 80 22.30 22.08 -4.56
N ALA A 81 21.07 21.89 -5.03
CA ALA A 81 20.10 22.97 -5.29
C ALA A 81 19.08 23.16 -4.16
N ARG A 82 19.23 22.44 -3.04
CA ARG A 82 18.40 22.59 -1.85
C ARG A 82 19.22 23.38 -0.80
N PRO A 83 18.76 24.56 -0.35
CA PRO A 83 19.44 25.33 0.69
C PRO A 83 19.44 24.60 2.03
#